data_AF-A0A2A3EEC1-F1
#
_entry.id   AF-A0A2A3EEC1-F1
#
_cell.length_a   1.000
_cell.length_b   1.000
_cell.length_c   1.000
_cell.angle_alpha   90.00
_cell.angle_beta   90.00
_cell.angle_gamma   90.00
#
_symmetry.space_group_name_H-M   'P 1'
#
loop_
_entity.id
_entity.type
_entity.pdbx_description
1 polymer ?
#
loop_
_entity_poly.entity_id
_entity_poly.type
_entity_poly.pdbx_seq_one_letter_code
_entity_poly.pdbx_strand_id
1 'polypeptide(L)'
;MQWMNFRRCLGAVKQINLLNNRQASNNCKIFVYNHDVEMAKKNELPIVVLESTIITHGMPYPDNLKTAIQVENIIRKKGAVPATIGILNGQIHVGLNNEQLQILAQSHSKTVKCSSRDISTIVAQKLNGGTTVSATMLIANLLNLPIMATGGIGGVHRGAEMTFDISTDLIELGRTPVAVVCSGVKSILDIEKTLEYLETHGIPVIKIGKTNYFPAFYCTETFQKIKAPHKVSTSEEATEILKKQRELGFQTGILFTVPIPEKYALDSKEIESAIHKALENAKYQNISGKNVTPFLLEELNRITHGQSLQANMALIENNASVAAEIAVNLAKKYLQNSFNNNTSECIFVSKRNPIVIGGAVMDTTLQIKESEIKRSYRTFNSIYIQLRPHKFYVHLRILNNMNL
;
A
#
# COMPACT_ATOMS: atom_id res chain seq x y z
N MET A 1 -11.19 -36.35 -22.74
CA MET A 1 -12.31 -35.48 -22.32
C MET A 1 -12.21 -34.90 -20.90
N GLN A 2 -11.37 -35.39 -19.97
CA GLN A 2 -11.39 -34.91 -18.57
C GLN A 2 -10.80 -33.50 -18.33
N TRP A 3 -9.88 -33.00 -19.17
CA TRP A 3 -9.23 -31.69 -18.96
C TRP A 3 -10.15 -30.46 -19.13
N MET A 4 -11.21 -30.54 -19.96
CA MET A 4 -12.13 -29.40 -20.16
C MET A 4 -13.00 -29.12 -18.93
N ASN A 5 -13.34 -30.14 -18.14
CA ASN A 5 -14.18 -29.98 -16.95
C ASN A 5 -13.46 -29.27 -15.81
N PHE A 6 -12.14 -29.45 -15.67
CA PHE A 6 -11.35 -28.81 -14.60
C PHE A 6 -11.26 -27.28 -14.80
N ARG A 7 -10.98 -26.82 -16.04
CA ARG A 7 -11.03 -25.38 -16.38
C ARG A 7 -12.41 -24.77 -16.17
N ARG A 8 -13.48 -25.53 -16.47
CA ARG A 8 -14.87 -25.07 -16.32
C ARG A 8 -15.29 -24.95 -14.85
N CYS A 9 -14.82 -25.85 -13.98
CA CYS A 9 -15.03 -25.76 -12.52
C CYS A 9 -14.23 -24.62 -11.90
N LEU A 10 -12.95 -24.44 -12.27
CA LEU A 10 -12.13 -23.28 -11.86
C LEU A 10 -12.76 -21.95 -12.30
N GLY A 11 -13.33 -21.91 -13.52
CA GLY A 11 -14.11 -20.77 -14.02
C GLY A 11 -15.34 -20.49 -13.16
N ALA A 12 -16.13 -21.53 -12.85
CA ALA A 12 -17.33 -21.41 -12.02
C ALA A 12 -17.03 -20.94 -10.57
N VAL A 13 -15.99 -21.47 -9.92
CA VAL A 13 -15.59 -21.05 -8.57
C VAL A 13 -15.06 -19.60 -8.58
N LYS A 14 -14.22 -19.22 -9.56
CA LYS A 14 -13.81 -17.82 -9.74
C LYS A 14 -15.03 -16.93 -9.98
N GLN A 15 -16.01 -17.37 -10.77
CA GLN A 15 -17.22 -16.61 -11.08
C GLN A 15 -18.13 -16.45 -9.85
N ILE A 16 -18.31 -17.48 -9.01
CA ILE A 16 -19.10 -17.40 -7.76
C ILE A 16 -18.44 -16.42 -6.76
N ASN A 17 -17.13 -16.52 -6.53
CA ASN A 17 -16.42 -15.59 -5.63
C ASN A 17 -16.41 -14.16 -6.18
N LEU A 18 -16.24 -13.97 -7.49
CA LEU A 18 -16.36 -12.66 -8.15
C LEU A 18 -17.79 -12.11 -8.08
N LEU A 19 -18.83 -12.95 -8.17
CA LEU A 19 -20.23 -12.52 -8.06
C LEU A 19 -20.58 -12.10 -6.63
N ASN A 20 -20.17 -12.87 -5.62
CA ASN A 20 -20.37 -12.51 -4.22
C ASN A 20 -19.66 -11.19 -3.86
N ASN A 21 -18.40 -11.00 -4.28
CA ASN A 21 -17.69 -9.74 -4.07
C ASN A 21 -18.30 -8.57 -4.88
N ARG A 22 -18.76 -8.81 -6.13
CA ARG A 22 -19.40 -7.77 -6.97
C ARG A 22 -20.78 -7.34 -6.47
N GLN A 23 -21.57 -8.26 -5.92
CA GLN A 23 -22.86 -7.91 -5.32
C GLN A 23 -22.68 -7.06 -4.05
N ALA A 24 -21.63 -7.33 -3.26
CA ALA A 24 -21.27 -6.48 -2.12
C ALA A 24 -20.70 -5.10 -2.55
N SER A 25 -19.87 -5.05 -3.60
CA SER A 25 -19.17 -3.81 -3.99
C SER A 25 -20.04 -2.78 -4.70
N ASN A 26 -21.05 -3.18 -5.47
CA ASN A 26 -21.70 -2.27 -6.42
C ASN A 26 -22.81 -1.39 -5.84
N ASN A 27 -23.24 -1.60 -4.59
CA ASN A 27 -24.28 -0.78 -3.93
C ASN A 27 -23.91 -0.25 -2.53
N CYS A 28 -22.75 -0.64 -1.96
CA CYS A 28 -22.35 -0.16 -0.64
C CYS A 28 -21.67 1.21 -0.70
N LYS A 29 -22.38 2.27 -0.29
CA LYS A 29 -21.84 3.62 0.01
C LYS A 29 -20.87 3.67 1.21
N ILE A 30 -20.24 2.54 1.57
CA ILE A 30 -19.42 2.36 2.78
C ILE A 30 -17.96 2.76 2.53
N PHE A 31 -17.48 2.57 1.30
CA PHE A 31 -16.11 2.93 0.89
C PHE A 31 -16.09 4.32 0.24
N VAL A 32 -15.25 5.21 0.78
CA VAL A 32 -14.97 6.54 0.23
C VAL A 32 -13.56 6.53 -0.33
N TYR A 33 -13.41 6.69 -1.64
CA TYR A 33 -12.11 6.71 -2.30
C TYR A 33 -11.57 8.14 -2.38
N ASN A 34 -10.25 8.31 -2.21
CA ASN A 34 -9.56 9.49 -2.70
C ASN A 34 -9.62 9.54 -4.23
N HIS A 35 -9.62 10.74 -4.82
CA HIS A 35 -9.56 10.95 -6.27
C HIS A 35 -8.43 10.16 -6.94
N ASP A 36 -7.22 10.17 -6.38
CA ASP A 36 -6.05 9.46 -6.92
C ASP A 36 -6.31 7.94 -6.99
N VAL A 37 -6.91 7.38 -5.94
CA VAL A 37 -7.23 5.95 -5.85
C VAL A 37 -8.37 5.58 -6.79
N GLU A 38 -9.39 6.43 -6.91
CA GLU A 38 -10.50 6.22 -7.85
C GLU A 38 -9.99 6.24 -9.30
N MET A 39 -9.13 7.21 -9.64
CA MET A 39 -8.48 7.30 -10.95
C MET A 39 -7.53 6.13 -11.21
N ALA A 40 -6.77 5.68 -10.21
CA ALA A 40 -5.91 4.51 -10.33
C ALA A 40 -6.72 3.23 -10.62
N LYS A 41 -7.84 3.02 -9.92
CA LYS A 41 -8.75 1.89 -10.18
C LYS A 41 -9.38 1.94 -11.58
N LYS A 42 -9.74 3.14 -12.08
CA LYS A 42 -10.30 3.33 -13.43
C LYS A 42 -9.29 3.08 -14.56
N ASN A 43 -8.01 3.35 -14.32
CA ASN A 43 -6.94 3.27 -15.33
C ASN A 43 -5.99 2.08 -15.12
N GLU A 44 -6.39 1.10 -14.28
CA GLU A 44 -5.59 -0.09 -13.91
C GLU A 44 -4.15 0.22 -13.44
N LEU A 45 -3.97 1.39 -12.80
CA LEU A 45 -2.67 1.80 -12.27
C LEU A 45 -2.31 1.01 -11.01
N PRO A 46 -1.02 0.73 -10.76
CA PRO A 46 -0.57 0.01 -9.58
C PRO A 46 -0.89 0.78 -8.30
N ILE A 47 -1.60 0.14 -7.37
CA ILE A 47 -1.96 0.69 -6.06
C ILE A 47 -1.23 -0.11 -4.97
N VAL A 48 -0.65 0.59 -3.99
CA VAL A 48 -0.11 0.00 -2.76
C VAL A 48 -0.97 0.45 -1.58
N VAL A 49 -1.55 -0.51 -0.87
CA VAL A 49 -2.35 -0.23 0.32
C VAL A 49 -1.43 0.01 1.54
N LEU A 50 -1.85 0.90 2.45
CA LEU A 50 -1.18 1.17 3.73
C LEU A 50 -2.18 1.08 4.89
N GLU A 51 -1.71 0.62 6.05
CA GLU A 51 -2.50 0.62 7.29
C GLU A 51 -2.44 1.97 8.04
N SER A 52 -3.39 2.21 8.95
CA SER A 52 -3.42 3.43 9.78
C SER A 52 -3.20 3.19 11.29
N THR A 53 -3.01 1.95 11.73
CA THR A 53 -2.58 1.65 13.11
C THR A 53 -1.19 2.21 13.39
N ILE A 54 -0.25 2.12 12.46
CA ILE A 54 1.08 2.73 12.58
C ILE A 54 1.01 4.25 12.86
N ILE A 55 0.02 4.93 12.26
CA ILE A 55 -0.21 6.38 12.42
C ILE A 55 -0.85 6.69 13.79
N THR A 56 -1.87 5.92 14.17
CA THR A 56 -2.71 6.20 15.36
C THR A 56 -2.14 5.64 16.66
N HIS A 57 -1.42 4.52 16.62
CA HIS A 57 -0.98 3.73 17.80
C HIS A 57 0.45 3.18 17.68
N GLY A 58 1.16 3.40 16.56
CA GLY A 58 2.49 2.81 16.32
C GLY A 58 3.68 3.78 16.39
N MET A 59 3.42 5.08 16.34
CA MET A 59 4.42 6.16 16.39
C MET A 59 3.83 7.38 17.12
N PRO A 60 4.65 8.18 17.82
CA PRO A 60 4.19 9.41 18.46
C PRO A 60 3.96 10.54 17.44
N TYR A 61 3.12 11.52 17.81
CA TYR A 61 3.01 12.78 17.08
C TYR A 61 4.21 13.68 17.38
N PRO A 62 4.80 14.38 16.39
CA PRO A 62 4.37 14.53 14.99
C PRO A 62 4.95 13.50 14.00
N ASP A 63 5.78 12.57 14.46
CA ASP A 63 6.56 11.70 13.56
C ASP A 63 5.68 10.65 12.85
N ASN A 64 4.57 10.25 13.47
CA ASN A 64 3.52 9.46 12.83
C ASN A 64 2.97 10.09 11.53
N LEU A 65 2.64 11.39 11.56
CA LEU A 65 2.11 12.14 10.41
C LEU A 65 3.20 12.36 9.35
N LYS A 66 4.41 12.75 9.77
CA LYS A 66 5.55 12.92 8.85
C LYS A 66 5.82 11.63 8.09
N THR A 67 5.92 10.51 8.82
CA THR A 67 6.20 9.18 8.25
C THR A 67 5.09 8.75 7.29
N ALA A 68 3.82 8.92 7.65
CA ALA A 68 2.71 8.62 6.74
C ALA A 68 2.85 9.36 5.40
N ILE A 69 3.09 10.67 5.45
CA ILE A 69 3.27 11.51 4.25
C ILE A 69 4.53 11.10 3.46
N GLN A 70 5.65 10.80 4.14
CA GLN A 70 6.89 10.34 3.50
C GLN A 70 6.70 9.01 2.78
N VAL A 71 6.06 8.04 3.43
CA VAL A 71 5.76 6.70 2.92
C VAL A 71 4.85 6.78 1.68
N GLU A 72 3.78 7.57 1.72
CA GLU A 72 2.95 7.78 0.53
C GLU A 72 3.74 8.43 -0.62
N ASN A 73 4.60 9.40 -0.32
CA ASN A 73 5.44 10.06 -1.33
C ASN A 73 6.49 9.14 -1.95
N ILE A 74 6.99 8.14 -1.22
CA ILE A 74 7.89 7.10 -1.76
C ILE A 74 7.14 6.23 -2.78
N ILE A 75 5.91 5.82 -2.47
CA ILE A 75 5.06 5.03 -3.38
C ILE A 75 4.79 5.83 -4.66
N ARG A 76 4.41 7.11 -4.54
CA ARG A 76 4.23 8.03 -5.69
C ARG A 76 5.50 8.14 -6.54
N LYS A 77 6.67 8.34 -5.92
CA LYS A 77 7.98 8.41 -6.61
C LYS A 77 8.35 7.11 -7.34
N LYS A 78 7.88 5.96 -6.89
CA LYS A 78 8.10 4.65 -7.54
C LYS A 78 7.10 4.36 -8.67
N GLY A 79 6.12 5.24 -8.90
CA GLY A 79 5.13 5.10 -9.99
C GLY A 79 3.88 4.31 -9.61
N ALA A 80 3.59 4.17 -8.32
CA ALA A 80 2.35 3.60 -7.80
C ALA A 80 1.52 4.64 -7.05
N VAL A 81 0.23 4.36 -6.85
CA VAL A 81 -0.68 5.20 -6.08
C VAL A 81 -0.83 4.64 -4.66
N PRO A 82 -0.52 5.42 -3.61
CA PRO A 82 -0.73 4.99 -2.23
C PRO A 82 -2.21 5.02 -1.87
N ALA A 83 -2.67 4.01 -1.14
CA ALA A 83 -4.02 3.91 -0.61
C ALA A 83 -3.97 3.62 0.89
N THR A 84 -3.67 4.64 1.70
CA THR A 84 -3.80 4.54 3.16
C THR A 84 -5.27 4.32 3.53
N ILE A 85 -5.56 3.26 4.28
CA ILE A 85 -6.91 2.89 4.70
C ILE A 85 -7.13 3.29 6.16
N GLY A 86 -8.23 3.98 6.44
CA GLY A 86 -8.63 4.37 7.80
C GLY A 86 -10.13 4.58 7.90
N ILE A 87 -10.65 4.60 9.12
CA ILE A 87 -12.08 4.84 9.37
C ILE A 87 -12.23 6.22 10.01
N LEU A 88 -13.10 7.07 9.44
CA LEU A 88 -13.41 8.40 9.97
C LEU A 88 -14.93 8.58 10.06
N ASN A 89 -15.43 8.92 11.24
CA ASN A 89 -16.87 9.05 11.53
C ASN A 89 -17.70 7.85 11.03
N GLY A 90 -17.14 6.65 11.12
CA GLY A 90 -17.72 5.39 10.62
C GLY A 90 -17.65 5.14 9.11
N GLN A 91 -17.05 6.03 8.31
CA GLN A 91 -16.83 5.80 6.87
C GLN A 91 -15.45 5.19 6.63
N ILE A 92 -15.37 4.17 5.77
CA ILE A 92 -14.10 3.52 5.42
C ILE A 92 -13.47 4.29 4.27
N HIS A 93 -12.41 5.04 4.56
CA HIS A 93 -11.66 5.79 3.55
C HIS A 93 -10.54 4.94 2.95
N VAL A 94 -10.36 5.07 1.63
CA VAL A 94 -9.38 4.32 0.83
C VAL A 94 -8.52 5.33 0.06
N GLY A 95 -7.31 5.54 0.54
CA GLY A 95 -6.57 6.77 0.31
C GLY A 95 -7.10 7.86 1.25
N LEU A 96 -6.31 8.23 2.25
CA LEU A 96 -6.60 9.38 3.11
C LEU A 96 -6.00 10.63 2.46
N ASN A 97 -6.67 11.78 2.58
CA ASN A 97 -6.04 13.07 2.25
C ASN A 97 -5.21 13.58 3.45
N ASN A 98 -4.46 14.68 3.26
CA ASN A 98 -3.59 15.24 4.30
C ASN A 98 -4.35 15.63 5.60
N GLU A 99 -5.55 16.19 5.49
CA GLU A 99 -6.38 16.56 6.65
C GLU A 99 -6.84 15.31 7.42
N GLN A 100 -7.24 14.26 6.70
CA GLN A 100 -7.66 12.98 7.26
C GLN A 100 -6.50 12.23 7.92
N LEU A 101 -5.30 12.26 7.33
CA LEU A 101 -4.07 11.77 7.96
C LEU A 101 -3.76 12.55 9.23
N GLN A 102 -3.89 13.88 9.21
CA GLN A 102 -3.67 14.74 10.37
C GLN A 102 -4.68 14.46 11.50
N ILE A 103 -5.96 14.26 11.17
CA ILE A 103 -7.00 13.89 12.14
C ILE A 103 -6.64 12.57 12.84
N LEU A 104 -6.21 11.53 12.10
CA LEU A 104 -5.81 10.25 12.70
C LEU A 104 -4.48 10.33 13.47
N ALA A 105 -3.57 11.23 13.10
CA ALA A 105 -2.26 11.34 13.74
C ALA A 105 -2.27 12.13 15.06
N GLN A 106 -3.28 12.97 15.31
CA GLN A 106 -3.34 13.77 16.54
C GLN A 106 -3.68 12.92 17.77
N SER A 107 -2.87 13.01 18.83
CA SER A 107 -3.06 12.24 20.08
C SER A 107 -4.38 12.53 20.81
N HIS A 108 -5.02 13.67 20.53
CA HIS A 108 -6.34 14.04 21.07
C HIS A 108 -7.50 13.44 20.27
N SER A 109 -7.24 12.88 19.08
CA SER A 109 -8.26 12.17 18.32
C SER A 109 -8.61 10.87 19.05
N LYS A 110 -9.88 10.70 19.39
CA LYS A 110 -10.39 9.45 19.97
C LYS A 110 -10.47 8.39 18.86
N THR A 111 -9.31 7.82 18.52
CA THR A 111 -9.19 6.74 17.53
C THR A 111 -9.18 5.38 18.21
N VAL A 112 -9.83 4.41 17.59
CA VAL A 112 -9.85 3.02 18.05
C VAL A 112 -8.90 2.19 17.18
N LYS A 113 -7.97 1.45 17.80
CA LYS A 113 -7.20 0.41 17.12
C LYS A 113 -8.16 -0.65 16.59
N CYS A 114 -8.28 -0.73 15.26
CA CYS A 114 -9.30 -1.50 14.55
C CYS A 114 -8.68 -2.75 13.91
N SER A 115 -8.88 -3.92 14.52
CA SER A 115 -8.66 -5.21 13.85
C SER A 115 -9.89 -5.61 13.03
N SER A 116 -9.82 -6.69 12.24
CA SER A 116 -10.90 -7.09 11.32
C SER A 116 -12.23 -7.37 12.03
N ARG A 117 -12.20 -7.79 13.30
CA ARG A 117 -13.38 -7.95 14.16
C ARG A 117 -14.02 -6.63 14.62
N ASP A 118 -13.27 -5.53 14.64
CA ASP A 118 -13.71 -4.26 15.22
C ASP A 118 -14.37 -3.33 14.18
N ILE A 119 -14.19 -3.62 12.87
CA ILE A 119 -14.66 -2.78 11.74
C ILE A 119 -16.15 -2.48 11.84
N SER A 120 -16.99 -3.49 12.02
CA SER A 120 -18.45 -3.34 12.05
C SER A 120 -18.92 -2.46 13.21
N THR A 121 -18.30 -2.62 14.39
CA THR A 121 -18.58 -1.80 15.58
C THR A 121 -18.20 -0.35 15.36
N ILE A 122 -17.00 -0.08 14.85
CA ILE A 122 -16.49 1.29 14.61
C ILE A 122 -17.32 2.01 13.53
N VAL A 123 -17.69 1.30 12.45
CA VAL A 123 -18.59 1.79 11.39
C VAL A 123 -19.97 2.13 11.96
N ALA A 124 -20.61 1.19 12.67
CA ALA A 124 -21.96 1.39 13.21
C ALA A 124 -22.03 2.50 14.27
N GLN A 125 -21.00 2.63 15.11
CA GLN A 125 -20.91 3.65 16.15
C GLN A 125 -20.36 5.01 15.65
N LYS A 126 -20.07 5.13 14.34
CA LYS A 126 -19.52 6.34 13.71
C LYS A 126 -18.23 6.84 14.36
N LEU A 127 -17.35 5.91 14.75
CA LEU A 127 -16.08 6.20 15.40
C LEU A 127 -14.96 6.42 14.37
N ASN A 128 -13.85 7.01 14.84
CA ASN A 128 -12.58 7.03 14.10
C ASN A 128 -11.78 5.77 14.44
N GLY A 129 -11.14 5.15 13.44
CA GLY A 129 -10.44 3.89 13.59
C GLY A 129 -9.16 3.81 12.78
N GLY A 130 -8.05 3.49 13.45
CA GLY A 130 -6.80 3.12 12.80
C GLY A 130 -6.83 1.63 12.47
N THR A 131 -6.82 1.26 11.19
CA THR A 131 -6.88 -0.15 10.75
C THR A 131 -5.53 -0.84 11.00
N THR A 132 -5.54 -2.04 11.56
CA THR A 132 -4.34 -2.91 11.66
C THR A 132 -4.12 -3.64 10.35
N VAL A 133 -2.97 -4.29 10.17
CA VAL A 133 -2.70 -5.23 9.06
C VAL A 133 -3.91 -6.13 8.76
N SER A 134 -4.47 -6.84 9.74
CA SER A 134 -5.69 -7.65 9.58
C SER A 134 -6.90 -6.87 9.03
N ALA A 135 -7.25 -5.70 9.58
CA ALA A 135 -8.36 -4.91 9.04
C ALA A 135 -8.06 -4.36 7.63
N THR A 136 -6.84 -3.88 7.41
CA THR A 136 -6.37 -3.32 6.14
C THR A 136 -6.36 -4.38 5.04
N MET A 137 -5.89 -5.60 5.32
CA MET A 137 -5.92 -6.74 4.40
C MET A 137 -7.35 -7.09 3.99
N LEU A 138 -8.26 -7.23 4.97
CA LEU A 138 -9.66 -7.58 4.71
C LEU A 138 -10.31 -6.52 3.78
N ILE A 139 -10.11 -5.23 4.07
CA ILE A 139 -10.63 -4.15 3.24
C ILE A 139 -9.96 -4.16 1.85
N ALA A 140 -8.64 -4.32 1.76
CA ALA A 140 -7.92 -4.40 0.48
C ALA A 140 -8.46 -5.53 -0.42
N ASN A 141 -8.78 -6.69 0.15
CA ASN A 141 -9.34 -7.83 -0.55
C ASN A 141 -10.76 -7.58 -1.07
N LEU A 142 -11.65 -6.99 -0.26
CA LEU A 142 -12.98 -6.54 -0.69
C LEU A 142 -12.90 -5.55 -1.87
N LEU A 143 -11.78 -4.83 -1.98
CA LEU A 143 -11.50 -3.86 -3.03
C LEU A 143 -10.70 -4.42 -4.22
N ASN A 144 -10.35 -5.71 -4.19
CA ASN A 144 -9.45 -6.42 -5.12
C ASN A 144 -8.02 -5.83 -5.23
N LEU A 145 -7.55 -5.12 -4.21
CA LEU A 145 -6.20 -4.55 -4.14
C LEU A 145 -5.21 -5.63 -3.64
N PRO A 146 -4.20 -6.04 -4.44
CA PRO A 146 -3.49 -7.29 -4.22
C PRO A 146 -2.28 -7.19 -3.27
N ILE A 147 -1.89 -5.98 -2.86
CA ILE A 147 -0.63 -5.75 -2.13
C ILE A 147 -0.74 -4.57 -1.17
N MET A 148 -0.13 -4.73 0.01
CA MET A 148 0.03 -3.68 1.01
C MET A 148 1.45 -3.63 1.58
N ALA A 149 1.83 -2.48 2.14
CA ALA A 149 3.03 -2.33 2.94
C ALA A 149 2.69 -2.03 4.40
N THR A 150 3.52 -2.52 5.32
CA THR A 150 3.48 -2.20 6.75
C THR A 150 4.89 -2.28 7.34
N GLY A 151 5.09 -1.77 8.56
CA GLY A 151 6.40 -1.84 9.21
C GLY A 151 6.77 -3.29 9.51
N GLY A 152 5.90 -3.97 10.25
CA GLY A 152 6.06 -5.36 10.66
C GLY A 152 4.70 -5.92 11.06
N ILE A 153 4.43 -7.19 10.77
CA ILE A 153 3.15 -7.81 11.14
C ILE A 153 3.06 -8.05 12.65
N GLY A 154 1.84 -8.16 13.19
CA GLY A 154 1.63 -8.86 14.45
C GLY A 154 1.91 -10.36 14.29
N GLY A 155 1.91 -11.08 15.40
CA GLY A 155 2.30 -12.49 15.43
C GLY A 155 1.91 -13.17 16.73
N VAL A 156 2.60 -14.27 17.05
CA VAL A 156 2.49 -14.95 18.34
C VAL A 156 3.26 -14.13 19.39
N HIS A 157 2.63 -13.79 20.52
CA HIS A 157 3.32 -13.06 21.59
C HIS A 157 4.23 -14.00 22.40
N ARG A 158 5.30 -13.47 23.00
CA ARG A 158 6.15 -14.27 23.91
C ARG A 158 5.31 -14.71 25.12
N GLY A 159 5.26 -16.02 25.41
CA GLY A 159 4.39 -16.62 26.43
C GLY A 159 2.98 -17.02 25.94
N ALA A 160 2.69 -16.95 24.63
CA ALA A 160 1.39 -17.33 24.08
C ALA A 160 0.96 -18.78 24.35
N GLU A 161 1.90 -19.68 24.64
CA GLU A 161 1.61 -21.05 25.12
C GLU A 161 0.80 -21.09 26.42
N MET A 162 0.82 -20.02 27.23
CA MET A 162 0.00 -19.85 28.43
C MET A 162 -1.14 -18.84 28.24
N THR A 163 -0.93 -17.78 27.45
CA THR A 163 -1.88 -16.65 27.35
C THR A 163 -2.80 -16.69 26.14
N PHE A 164 -2.45 -17.47 25.11
CA PHE A 164 -3.09 -17.51 23.79
C PHE A 164 -3.16 -16.12 23.11
N ASP A 165 -2.27 -15.20 23.46
CA ASP A 165 -2.17 -13.86 22.85
C ASP A 165 -1.48 -13.97 21.47
N ILE A 166 -2.31 -14.13 20.44
CA ILE A 166 -1.89 -14.33 19.04
C ILE A 166 -2.62 -13.31 18.15
N SER A 167 -1.86 -12.58 17.34
CA SER A 167 -2.42 -11.55 16.46
C SER A 167 -3.38 -12.13 15.41
N THR A 168 -4.53 -11.48 15.26
CA THR A 168 -5.50 -11.73 14.18
C THR A 168 -4.90 -11.51 12.79
N ASP A 169 -3.76 -10.81 12.68
CA ASP A 169 -3.01 -10.67 11.42
C ASP A 169 -2.62 -12.02 10.81
N LEU A 170 -2.28 -13.02 11.64
CA LEU A 170 -1.91 -14.37 11.16
C LEU A 170 -3.11 -15.13 10.59
N ILE A 171 -4.28 -15.03 11.27
CA ILE A 171 -5.54 -15.60 10.78
C ILE A 171 -5.98 -14.93 9.47
N GLU A 172 -5.78 -13.61 9.34
CA GLU A 172 -6.13 -12.89 8.12
C GLU A 172 -5.21 -13.27 6.95
N LEU A 173 -3.91 -13.40 7.19
CA LEU A 173 -2.95 -13.94 6.21
C LEU A 173 -3.34 -15.34 5.71
N GLY A 174 -3.92 -16.20 6.57
CA GLY A 174 -4.36 -17.54 6.18
C GLY A 174 -5.58 -17.59 5.24
N ARG A 175 -6.34 -16.49 5.11
CA ARG A 175 -7.65 -16.49 4.40
C ARG A 175 -7.88 -15.35 3.42
N THR A 176 -6.96 -14.38 3.36
CA THR A 176 -7.12 -13.17 2.54
C THR A 176 -5.96 -13.03 1.55
N PRO A 177 -6.19 -13.12 0.22
CA PRO A 177 -5.16 -13.16 -0.83
C PRO A 177 -4.55 -11.78 -1.17
N VAL A 178 -3.97 -11.14 -0.14
CA VAL A 178 -3.22 -9.88 -0.22
C VAL A 178 -1.77 -10.16 0.16
N ALA A 179 -0.82 -9.68 -0.65
CA ALA A 179 0.59 -9.71 -0.29
C ALA A 179 0.92 -8.60 0.72
N VAL A 180 1.63 -8.94 1.79
CA VAL A 180 2.08 -8.00 2.82
C VAL A 180 3.60 -7.88 2.73
N VAL A 181 4.08 -6.66 2.42
CA VAL A 181 5.51 -6.33 2.43
C VAL A 181 5.84 -5.67 3.76
N CYS A 182 6.79 -6.23 4.50
CA CYS A 182 7.17 -5.76 5.83
C CYS A 182 8.59 -6.16 6.23
N SER A 183 9.09 -5.68 7.36
CA SER A 183 10.39 -6.08 7.93
C SER A 183 10.28 -7.28 8.88
N GLY A 184 9.43 -8.24 8.49
CA GLY A 184 9.12 -9.43 9.28
C GLY A 184 8.08 -9.17 10.37
N VAL A 185 8.23 -9.90 11.47
CA VAL A 185 7.36 -9.82 12.65
C VAL A 185 7.93 -8.75 13.61
N LYS A 186 7.07 -7.95 14.25
CA LYS A 186 7.54 -6.96 15.26
C LYS A 186 8.40 -7.65 16.32
N SER A 187 9.59 -7.13 16.61
CA SER A 187 10.62 -7.82 17.43
C SER A 187 10.19 -8.18 18.86
N ILE A 188 9.22 -7.44 19.42
CA ILE A 188 8.59 -7.72 20.74
C ILE A 188 7.87 -9.08 20.83
N LEU A 189 7.70 -9.78 19.71
CA LEU A 189 6.94 -11.01 19.56
C LEU A 189 7.86 -12.24 19.57
N ASP A 190 7.25 -13.42 19.47
CA ASP A 190 7.92 -14.71 19.32
C ASP A 190 8.03 -15.03 17.82
N ILE A 191 9.21 -14.83 17.23
CA ILE A 191 9.42 -14.97 15.78
C ILE A 191 9.33 -16.44 15.36
N GLU A 192 9.90 -17.36 16.13
CA GLU A 192 9.90 -18.79 15.81
C GLU A 192 8.47 -19.35 15.84
N LYS A 193 7.72 -19.14 16.94
CA LYS A 193 6.31 -19.57 17.02
C LYS A 193 5.44 -18.87 15.96
N THR A 194 5.77 -17.65 15.55
CA THR A 194 5.05 -16.99 14.45
C THR A 194 5.32 -17.68 13.11
N LEU A 195 6.55 -18.13 12.82
CA LEU A 195 6.86 -18.87 11.60
C LEU A 195 6.15 -20.23 11.57
N GLU A 196 6.17 -20.99 12.66
CA GLU A 196 5.44 -22.27 12.82
C GLU A 196 3.92 -22.07 12.62
N TYR A 197 3.36 -20.98 13.15
CA TYR A 197 1.95 -20.63 12.96
C TYR A 197 1.64 -20.29 11.49
N LEU A 198 2.53 -19.57 10.81
CA LEU A 198 2.38 -19.23 9.39
C LEU A 198 2.48 -20.48 8.50
N GLU A 199 3.39 -21.41 8.81
CA GLU A 199 3.50 -22.72 8.16
C GLU A 199 2.21 -23.53 8.34
N THR A 200 1.69 -23.61 9.56
CA THR A 200 0.45 -24.35 9.89
C THR A 200 -0.75 -23.88 9.07
N HIS A 201 -0.84 -22.57 8.77
CA HIS A 201 -1.89 -22.00 7.91
C HIS A 201 -1.54 -21.93 6.42
N GLY A 202 -0.42 -22.53 6.00
CA GLY A 202 0.01 -22.59 4.60
C GLY A 202 0.39 -21.24 3.98
N ILE A 203 0.81 -20.26 4.80
CA ILE A 203 1.11 -18.89 4.36
C ILE A 203 2.56 -18.82 3.87
N PRO A 204 2.83 -18.51 2.58
CA PRO A 204 4.19 -18.42 2.08
C PRO A 204 4.95 -17.25 2.71
N VAL A 205 6.08 -17.55 3.35
CA VAL A 205 7.02 -16.56 3.92
C VAL A 205 8.26 -16.49 3.06
N ILE A 206 8.46 -15.35 2.39
CA ILE A 206 9.48 -15.16 1.36
C ILE A 206 10.32 -13.94 1.70
N LYS A 207 11.60 -14.15 2.02
CA LYS A 207 12.55 -13.07 2.27
C LYS A 207 13.11 -12.53 0.96
N ILE A 208 13.06 -11.21 0.77
CA ILE A 208 13.67 -10.51 -0.36
C ILE A 208 15.08 -10.04 0.05
N GLY A 209 16.12 -10.51 -0.65
CA GLY A 209 17.49 -10.03 -0.48
C GLY A 209 18.56 -11.11 -0.65
N LYS A 210 19.80 -10.79 -0.25
CA LYS A 210 20.99 -11.62 -0.49
C LYS A 210 21.00 -12.92 0.31
N THR A 211 20.98 -12.83 1.65
CA THR A 211 20.93 -13.95 2.61
C THR A 211 19.50 -14.50 2.77
N ASN A 212 19.33 -15.70 3.32
CA ASN A 212 18.01 -16.23 3.72
C ASN A 212 17.67 -16.04 5.21
N TYR A 213 18.48 -15.32 5.98
CA TYR A 213 18.14 -14.99 7.37
C TYR A 213 16.91 -14.07 7.44
N PHE A 214 16.04 -14.35 8.42
CA PHE A 214 14.78 -13.66 8.63
C PHE A 214 15.01 -12.30 9.30
N PRO A 215 14.43 -11.20 8.79
CA PRO A 215 14.61 -9.87 9.39
C PRO A 215 13.81 -9.74 10.69
N ALA A 216 14.44 -9.16 11.72
CA ALA A 216 13.85 -9.02 13.06
C ALA A 216 13.40 -7.58 13.32
N PHE A 217 12.60 -7.02 12.40
CA PHE A 217 12.06 -5.66 12.44
C PHE A 217 13.15 -4.57 12.47
N TYR A 218 13.70 -4.25 13.64
CA TYR A 218 14.80 -3.29 13.82
C TYR A 218 16.16 -3.80 13.36
N CYS A 219 16.31 -5.11 13.15
CA CYS A 219 17.57 -5.74 12.75
C CYS A 219 17.45 -6.41 11.38
N THR A 220 18.55 -6.44 10.64
CA THR A 220 18.64 -7.09 9.32
C THR A 220 18.49 -8.61 9.40
N GLU A 221 18.84 -9.20 10.54
CA GLU A 221 18.61 -10.60 10.90
C GLU A 221 18.31 -10.77 12.40
N THR A 222 17.63 -11.86 12.77
CA THR A 222 17.44 -12.30 14.17
C THR A 222 18.77 -12.67 14.84
N PHE A 223 18.89 -12.46 16.15
CA PHE A 223 20.07 -12.86 16.94
C PHE A 223 20.43 -14.35 16.79
N GLN A 224 19.42 -15.22 16.75
CA GLN A 224 19.54 -16.68 16.58
C GLN A 224 19.80 -17.11 15.12
N LYS A 225 19.86 -16.16 14.17
CA LYS A 225 20.02 -16.40 12.72
C LYS A 225 18.99 -17.40 12.14
N ILE A 226 17.74 -17.25 12.57
CA ILE A 226 16.57 -17.95 12.03
C ILE A 226 16.47 -17.70 10.52
N LYS A 227 16.14 -18.75 9.76
CA LYS A 227 16.03 -18.70 8.29
C LYS A 227 14.58 -18.52 7.87
N ALA A 228 14.34 -17.69 6.87
CA ALA A 228 13.06 -17.65 6.19
C ALA A 228 12.85 -18.95 5.38
N PRO A 229 11.61 -19.52 5.33
CA PRO A 229 11.32 -20.72 4.54
C PRO A 229 11.69 -20.61 3.06
N HIS A 230 11.48 -19.42 2.47
CA HIS A 230 11.85 -19.13 1.09
C HIS A 230 12.62 -17.81 0.97
N LYS A 231 13.43 -17.69 -0.09
CA LYS A 231 14.22 -16.50 -0.42
C LYS A 231 14.13 -16.18 -1.90
N VAL A 232 13.94 -14.91 -2.22
CA VAL A 232 14.16 -14.33 -3.55
C VAL A 232 15.19 -13.21 -3.47
N SER A 233 15.78 -12.84 -4.60
CA SER A 233 16.85 -11.85 -4.67
C SER A 233 16.34 -10.45 -5.05
N THR A 234 15.21 -10.34 -5.76
CA THR A 234 14.67 -9.05 -6.25
C THR A 234 13.15 -8.95 -6.16
N SER A 235 12.64 -7.72 -6.34
CA SER A 235 11.21 -7.38 -6.43
C SER A 235 10.53 -8.05 -7.64
N GLU A 236 11.24 -8.31 -8.74
CA GLU A 236 10.73 -9.02 -9.92
C GLU A 236 10.45 -10.50 -9.64
N GLU A 237 11.36 -11.18 -8.93
CA GLU A 237 11.15 -12.57 -8.51
C GLU A 237 9.96 -12.69 -7.54
N ALA A 238 9.85 -11.77 -6.58
CA ALA A 238 8.68 -11.66 -5.71
C ALA A 238 7.37 -11.43 -6.49
N THR A 239 7.43 -10.59 -7.54
CA THR A 239 6.28 -10.31 -8.43
C THR A 239 5.80 -11.57 -9.14
N GLU A 240 6.70 -12.41 -9.66
CA GLU A 240 6.29 -13.66 -10.33
C GLU A 240 5.64 -14.64 -9.35
N ILE A 241 6.09 -14.73 -8.10
CA ILE A 241 5.44 -15.61 -7.09
C ILE A 241 4.02 -15.09 -6.78
N LEU A 242 3.85 -13.78 -6.54
CA LEU A 242 2.53 -13.17 -6.33
C LEU A 242 1.59 -13.40 -7.52
N LYS A 243 2.11 -13.25 -8.74
CA LYS A 243 1.37 -13.52 -9.98
C LYS A 243 0.95 -14.99 -10.06
N LYS A 244 1.85 -15.94 -9.78
CA LYS A 244 1.53 -17.38 -9.82
C LYS A 244 0.50 -17.78 -8.77
N GLN A 245 0.57 -17.26 -7.56
CA GLN A 245 -0.47 -17.45 -6.54
C GLN A 245 -1.86 -17.02 -7.07
N ARG A 246 -1.94 -15.83 -7.69
CA ARG A 246 -3.19 -15.27 -8.23
C ARG A 246 -3.70 -16.03 -9.46
N GLU A 247 -2.82 -16.54 -10.30
CA GLU A 247 -3.18 -17.41 -11.43
C GLU A 247 -3.81 -18.72 -10.93
N LEU A 248 -3.15 -19.40 -9.99
CA LEU A 248 -3.61 -20.63 -9.33
C LEU A 248 -4.89 -20.44 -8.52
N GLY A 249 -5.14 -19.22 -8.00
CA GLY A 249 -6.36 -18.87 -7.29
C GLY A 249 -6.36 -19.26 -5.81
N PHE A 250 -5.19 -19.38 -5.20
CA PHE A 250 -5.09 -19.59 -3.74
C PHE A 250 -5.68 -18.40 -2.97
N GLN A 251 -6.21 -18.68 -1.79
CA GLN A 251 -6.91 -17.69 -0.94
C GLN A 251 -6.04 -17.20 0.24
N THR A 252 -4.81 -17.69 0.36
CA THR A 252 -3.80 -17.22 1.31
C THR A 252 -3.16 -15.91 0.86
N GLY A 253 -2.76 -15.08 1.81
CA GLY A 253 -1.81 -13.98 1.59
C GLY A 253 -0.39 -14.50 1.36
N ILE A 254 0.53 -13.59 1.05
CA ILE A 254 1.98 -13.86 1.01
C ILE A 254 2.66 -12.86 1.95
N LEU A 255 3.60 -13.33 2.77
CA LEU A 255 4.45 -12.47 3.58
C LEU A 255 5.80 -12.27 2.88
N PHE A 256 5.99 -11.10 2.27
CA PHE A 256 7.28 -10.69 1.72
C PHE A 256 8.06 -9.93 2.79
N THR A 257 9.18 -10.51 3.24
CA THR A 257 10.01 -9.90 4.30
C THR A 257 11.24 -9.20 3.72
N VAL A 258 11.41 -7.92 4.05
CA VAL A 258 12.50 -7.07 3.57
C VAL A 258 13.30 -6.56 4.78
N PRO A 259 14.62 -6.78 4.85
CA PRO A 259 15.40 -6.25 5.95
C PRO A 259 15.39 -4.72 5.97
N ILE A 260 15.47 -4.15 7.18
CA ILE A 260 15.75 -2.72 7.37
C ILE A 260 17.06 -2.33 6.63
N PRO A 261 17.19 -1.12 6.07
CA PRO A 261 18.44 -0.69 5.46
C PRO A 261 19.56 -0.62 6.51
N GLU A 262 20.74 -1.19 6.19
CA GLU A 262 21.88 -1.38 7.11
C GLU A 262 22.22 -0.15 7.97
N LYS A 263 22.17 1.05 7.38
CA LYS A 263 22.45 2.34 8.05
C LYS A 263 21.58 2.59 9.29
N TYR A 264 20.38 2.02 9.34
CA TYR A 264 19.39 2.21 10.40
C TYR A 264 19.15 0.93 11.21
N ALA A 265 19.90 -0.15 10.92
CA ALA A 265 19.79 -1.40 11.65
C ALA A 265 20.35 -1.24 13.08
N LEU A 266 19.64 -1.81 14.06
CA LEU A 266 20.13 -1.91 15.44
C LEU A 266 20.82 -3.25 15.66
N ASP A 267 21.69 -3.35 16.67
CA ASP A 267 22.30 -4.63 17.02
C ASP A 267 21.25 -5.61 17.59
N SER A 268 21.31 -6.85 17.08
CA SER A 268 20.34 -7.90 17.41
C SER A 268 20.40 -8.38 18.86
N LYS A 269 21.57 -8.29 19.52
CA LYS A 269 21.75 -8.69 20.92
C LYS A 269 21.33 -7.55 21.86
N GLU A 270 21.67 -6.31 21.52
CA GLU A 270 21.24 -5.13 22.26
C GLU A 270 19.72 -4.97 22.24
N ILE A 271 19.07 -5.13 21.08
CA ILE A 271 17.61 -5.01 21.00
C ILE A 271 16.90 -6.14 21.75
N GLU A 272 17.41 -7.37 21.72
CA GLU A 272 16.84 -8.48 22.51
C GLU A 272 16.96 -8.21 24.01
N SER A 273 18.07 -7.65 24.48
CA SER A 273 18.22 -7.20 25.87
C SER A 273 17.18 -6.12 26.25
N ALA A 274 16.98 -5.14 25.37
CA ALA A 274 15.97 -4.09 25.55
C ALA A 274 14.53 -4.65 25.55
N ILE A 275 14.23 -5.63 24.71
CA ILE A 275 12.91 -6.29 24.62
C ILE A 275 12.59 -7.05 25.91
N HIS A 276 13.54 -7.83 26.45
CA HIS A 276 13.32 -8.55 27.71
C HIS A 276 13.00 -7.57 28.86
N LYS A 277 13.76 -6.47 28.97
CA LYS A 277 13.50 -5.42 29.96
C LYS A 277 12.14 -4.73 29.78
N ALA A 278 11.73 -4.47 28.55
CA ALA A 278 10.41 -3.89 28.26
C ALA A 278 9.26 -4.85 28.63
N LEU A 279 9.43 -6.15 28.41
CA LEU A 279 8.46 -7.19 28.78
C LEU A 279 8.33 -7.36 30.30
N GLU A 280 9.44 -7.30 31.04
CA GLU A 280 9.42 -7.28 32.51
C GLU A 280 8.65 -6.06 33.04
N ASN A 281 8.89 -4.88 32.47
CA ASN A 281 8.18 -3.65 32.83
C ASN A 281 6.68 -3.71 32.49
N ALA A 282 6.31 -4.30 31.35
CA ALA A 282 4.90 -4.51 30.98
C ALA A 282 4.19 -5.45 31.98
N LYS A 283 4.87 -6.52 32.40
CA LYS A 283 4.36 -7.47 33.40
C LYS A 283 4.20 -6.81 34.78
N TYR A 284 5.19 -6.03 35.22
CA TYR A 284 5.11 -5.28 36.49
C TYR A 284 3.94 -4.29 36.52
N GLN A 285 3.65 -3.65 35.38
CA GLN A 285 2.52 -2.71 35.23
C GLN A 285 1.19 -3.38 34.85
N ASN A 286 1.12 -4.73 34.78
CA ASN A 286 -0.06 -5.50 34.40
C ASN A 286 -0.68 -5.12 33.03
N ILE A 287 0.16 -4.68 32.08
CA ILE A 287 -0.29 -4.35 30.72
C ILE A 287 -0.66 -5.64 29.98
N SER A 288 -1.85 -5.70 29.39
CA SER A 288 -2.38 -6.90 28.74
C SER A 288 -3.20 -6.62 27.47
N GLY A 289 -3.33 -7.64 26.62
CA GLY A 289 -4.10 -7.60 25.38
C GLY A 289 -3.65 -6.50 24.41
N LYS A 290 -4.63 -5.81 23.78
CA LYS A 290 -4.37 -4.87 22.68
C LYS A 290 -3.44 -3.69 23.01
N ASN A 291 -3.21 -3.43 24.31
CA ASN A 291 -2.38 -2.36 24.87
C ASN A 291 -0.90 -2.76 25.02
N VAL A 292 -0.56 -4.06 24.94
CA VAL A 292 0.82 -4.56 25.08
C VAL A 292 1.74 -4.01 23.99
N THR A 293 1.32 -4.09 22.71
CA THR A 293 2.16 -3.63 21.60
C THR A 293 2.49 -2.13 21.67
N PRO A 294 1.53 -1.19 21.85
CA PRO A 294 1.87 0.23 22.00
C PRO A 294 2.83 0.51 23.16
N PHE A 295 2.58 -0.08 24.34
CA PHE A 295 3.44 0.08 25.52
C PHE A 295 4.88 -0.40 25.25
N LEU A 296 5.05 -1.59 24.67
CA LEU A 296 6.38 -2.14 24.39
C LEU A 296 7.14 -1.32 23.34
N LEU A 297 6.46 -0.73 22.36
CA LEU A 297 7.10 0.16 21.38
C LEU A 297 7.55 1.48 22.02
N GLU A 298 6.73 2.07 22.90
CA GLU A 298 7.08 3.28 23.67
C GLU A 298 8.26 3.03 24.61
N GLU A 299 8.22 1.92 25.36
CA GLU A 299 9.28 1.55 26.31
C GLU A 299 10.59 1.20 25.59
N LEU A 300 10.54 0.52 24.45
CA LEU A 300 11.73 0.33 23.60
C LEU A 300 12.29 1.65 23.06
N ASN A 301 11.43 2.60 22.67
CA ASN A 301 11.88 3.92 22.23
C ASN A 301 12.59 4.69 23.35
N ARG A 302 12.12 4.55 24.59
CA ARG A 302 12.75 5.11 25.78
C ARG A 302 14.09 4.44 26.10
N ILE A 303 14.17 3.11 26.05
CA ILE A 303 15.41 2.34 26.31
C ILE A 303 16.47 2.59 25.22
N THR A 304 16.07 2.72 23.95
CA THR A 304 16.97 2.95 22.81
C THR A 304 17.21 4.43 22.48
N HIS A 305 16.81 5.34 23.37
CA HIS A 305 17.02 6.80 23.22
C HIS A 305 16.56 7.38 21.86
N GLY A 306 15.43 6.90 21.32
CA GLY A 306 14.90 7.34 20.02
C GLY A 306 15.34 6.52 18.80
N GLN A 307 16.35 5.64 18.94
CA GLN A 307 16.89 4.89 17.80
C GLN A 307 15.88 3.89 17.22
N SER A 308 15.06 3.23 18.05
CA SER A 308 14.03 2.32 17.55
C SER A 308 12.92 3.03 16.78
N LEU A 309 12.58 4.29 17.12
CA LEU A 309 11.67 5.10 16.30
C LEU A 309 12.29 5.45 14.95
N GLN A 310 13.56 5.88 14.92
CA GLN A 310 14.28 6.16 13.66
C GLN A 310 14.36 4.91 12.76
N ALA A 311 14.67 3.76 13.34
CA ALA A 311 14.65 2.47 12.67
C ALA A 311 13.24 2.11 12.14
N ASN A 312 12.20 2.33 12.94
CA ASN A 312 10.79 2.10 12.55
C ASN A 312 10.36 2.97 11.35
N MET A 313 10.81 4.23 11.29
CA MET A 313 10.57 5.13 10.16
C MET A 313 11.31 4.63 8.89
N ALA A 314 12.60 4.32 9.02
CA ALA A 314 13.42 3.87 7.89
C ALA A 314 12.96 2.53 7.30
N LEU A 315 12.49 1.60 8.14
CA LEU A 315 12.02 0.30 7.68
C LEU A 315 10.67 0.40 6.93
N ILE A 316 9.72 1.24 7.37
CA ILE A 316 8.44 1.40 6.63
C ILE A 316 8.64 2.12 5.30
N GLU A 317 9.52 3.12 5.25
CA GLU A 317 9.93 3.76 3.99
C GLU A 317 10.51 2.74 2.99
N ASN A 318 11.37 1.82 3.46
CA ASN A 318 11.93 0.76 2.63
C ASN A 318 10.88 -0.27 2.17
N ASN A 319 10.00 -0.72 3.08
CA ASN A 319 8.95 -1.68 2.76
C ASN A 319 7.95 -1.13 1.74
N ALA A 320 7.61 0.15 1.85
CA ALA A 320 6.74 0.85 0.90
C ALA A 320 7.41 1.03 -0.48
N SER A 321 8.73 1.29 -0.51
CA SER A 321 9.51 1.31 -1.76
C SER A 321 9.44 -0.05 -2.49
N VAL A 322 9.70 -1.15 -1.78
CA VAL A 322 9.69 -2.51 -2.36
C VAL A 322 8.27 -2.93 -2.75
N ALA A 323 7.25 -2.60 -1.95
CA ALA A 323 5.85 -2.85 -2.32
C ALA A 323 5.43 -2.12 -3.60
N ALA A 324 5.88 -0.89 -3.79
CA ALA A 324 5.62 -0.12 -5.01
C ALA A 324 6.32 -0.73 -6.23
N GLU A 325 7.56 -1.23 -6.10
CA GLU A 325 8.24 -1.96 -7.17
C GLU A 325 7.48 -3.22 -7.58
N ILE A 326 7.04 -4.04 -6.60
CA ILE A 326 6.25 -5.25 -6.86
C ILE A 326 4.92 -4.90 -7.53
N ALA A 327 4.21 -3.87 -7.03
CA ALA A 327 2.94 -3.41 -7.62
C ALA A 327 3.10 -2.94 -9.08
N VAL A 328 4.12 -2.14 -9.35
CA VAL A 328 4.44 -1.62 -10.69
C VAL A 328 4.85 -2.74 -11.64
N ASN A 329 5.67 -3.69 -11.18
CA ASN A 329 6.09 -4.83 -11.99
C ASN A 329 4.92 -5.79 -12.29
N LEU A 330 3.99 -5.95 -11.34
CA LEU A 330 2.76 -6.71 -11.54
C LEU A 330 1.91 -6.06 -12.65
N ALA A 331 1.69 -4.74 -12.60
CA ALA A 331 0.92 -4.01 -13.61
C ALA A 331 1.55 -4.04 -15.02
N LYS A 332 2.88 -3.83 -15.14
CA LYS A 332 3.59 -3.83 -16.43
C LYS A 332 3.36 -5.11 -17.25
N LYS A 333 3.34 -6.28 -16.59
CA LYS A 333 3.17 -7.58 -17.27
C LYS A 333 1.73 -7.90 -17.67
N TYR A 334 0.72 -7.26 -17.07
CA TYR A 334 -0.65 -7.35 -17.57
C TYR A 334 -0.79 -6.65 -18.93
N LEU A 335 -0.20 -5.45 -19.08
CA LEU A 335 -0.19 -4.71 -20.35
C LEU A 335 0.53 -5.50 -21.46
N GLN A 336 1.73 -6.04 -21.20
CA GLN A 336 2.47 -6.84 -22.19
C GLN A 336 1.71 -8.11 -22.62
N ASN A 337 1.06 -8.81 -21.69
CA ASN A 337 0.23 -9.97 -22.04
C ASN A 337 -1.04 -9.58 -22.81
N SER A 338 -1.59 -8.38 -22.61
CA SER A 338 -2.74 -7.89 -23.40
C SER A 338 -2.36 -7.55 -24.85
N PHE A 339 -1.10 -7.17 -25.12
CA PHE A 339 -0.60 -7.03 -26.48
C PHE A 339 -0.30 -8.39 -27.13
N ASN A 340 0.34 -9.31 -26.40
CA ASN A 340 0.72 -10.63 -26.94
C ASN A 340 -0.45 -11.61 -27.11
N ASN A 341 -1.55 -11.49 -26.35
CA ASN A 341 -2.72 -12.38 -26.52
C ASN A 341 -3.60 -12.02 -27.74
N ASN A 342 -3.31 -10.92 -28.45
CA ASN A 342 -4.01 -10.55 -29.69
C ASN A 342 -3.26 -10.97 -30.97
N THR A 343 -2.09 -11.61 -30.87
CA THR A 343 -1.39 -12.17 -32.05
C THR A 343 -1.87 -13.59 -32.35
N SER A 344 -3.15 -13.72 -32.71
CA SER A 344 -3.49 -14.66 -33.78
C SER A 344 -3.04 -14.02 -35.10
N GLU A 345 -2.42 -14.78 -36.00
CA GLU A 345 -1.78 -14.24 -37.20
C GLU A 345 -2.78 -13.59 -38.16
N CYS A 346 -2.98 -12.28 -38.02
CA CYS A 346 -3.40 -11.41 -39.10
C CYS A 346 -2.19 -10.55 -39.50
N ILE A 347 -1.49 -11.00 -40.55
CA ILE A 347 -0.35 -10.29 -41.13
C ILE A 347 -0.86 -9.00 -41.79
N PHE A 348 -1.02 -7.94 -41.00
CA PHE A 348 -1.22 -6.59 -41.53
C PHE A 348 0.14 -6.02 -41.95
N VAL A 349 0.47 -6.19 -43.24
CA VAL A 349 1.57 -5.47 -43.88
C VAL A 349 1.20 -3.98 -43.93
N SER A 350 1.64 -3.21 -42.92
CA SER A 350 1.48 -1.76 -42.92
C SER A 350 2.37 -1.13 -44.00
N LYS A 351 1.80 -0.87 -45.18
CA LYS A 351 2.54 -0.41 -46.36
C LYS A 351 2.79 1.11 -46.43
N ARG A 352 2.44 1.86 -45.38
CA ARG A 352 2.57 3.33 -45.30
C ARG A 352 3.37 3.73 -44.05
N ASN A 353 4.15 4.81 -44.15
CA ASN A 353 5.30 5.18 -43.27
C ASN A 353 4.92 6.18 -42.12
N PRO A 354 5.61 7.33 -41.79
CA PRO A 354 5.13 8.38 -40.86
C PRO A 354 4.76 9.75 -41.55
N ILE A 355 3.84 10.56 -40.97
CA ILE A 355 3.34 11.92 -41.35
C ILE A 355 2.22 12.35 -40.37
N VAL A 356 2.15 13.65 -40.02
CA VAL A 356 1.52 14.20 -38.79
C VAL A 356 0.17 14.89 -39.00
N ILE A 357 -0.75 14.85 -38.02
CA ILE A 357 -1.79 15.89 -37.87
C ILE A 357 -1.82 16.39 -36.42
N GLY A 358 -1.50 17.67 -36.20
CA GLY A 358 -1.56 18.34 -34.89
C GLY A 358 -2.61 19.44 -34.89
N GLY A 359 -3.30 19.63 -33.77
CA GLY A 359 -4.20 20.76 -33.54
C GLY A 359 -3.57 21.78 -32.59
N ALA A 360 -3.83 23.07 -32.81
CA ALA A 360 -3.44 24.14 -31.91
C ALA A 360 -4.68 24.68 -31.18
N VAL A 361 -4.60 24.81 -29.87
CA VAL A 361 -5.61 25.52 -29.06
C VAL A 361 -5.07 26.92 -28.79
N MET A 362 -5.81 27.95 -29.23
CA MET A 362 -5.51 29.33 -28.94
C MET A 362 -6.48 29.82 -27.86
N ASP A 363 -5.98 30.01 -26.65
CA ASP A 363 -6.70 30.72 -25.59
C ASP A 363 -6.29 32.20 -25.61
N THR A 364 -7.23 33.13 -25.43
CA THR A 364 -6.99 34.57 -25.57
C THR A 364 -7.80 35.35 -24.55
N THR A 365 -7.13 35.74 -23.47
CA THR A 365 -7.67 36.66 -22.47
C THR A 365 -7.38 38.12 -22.87
N LEU A 366 -8.44 38.88 -23.15
CA LEU A 366 -8.38 40.32 -23.34
C LEU A 366 -8.62 41.03 -22.01
N GLN A 367 -7.73 41.97 -21.66
CA GLN A 367 -7.92 42.87 -20.52
C GLN A 367 -7.76 44.33 -20.99
N ILE A 368 -8.84 45.10 -20.92
CA ILE A 368 -8.86 46.52 -21.28
C ILE A 368 -8.16 47.32 -20.17
N LYS A 369 -7.20 48.18 -20.54
CA LYS A 369 -6.44 49.06 -19.63
C LYS A 369 -6.81 50.54 -19.78
N GLU A 370 -8.11 50.81 -19.89
CA GLU A 370 -8.65 52.17 -19.78
C GLU A 370 -9.61 52.23 -18.59
N SER A 371 -9.49 53.27 -17.77
CA SER A 371 -10.29 53.45 -16.55
C SER A 371 -11.69 54.02 -16.81
N GLU A 372 -11.96 54.53 -18.02
CA GLU A 372 -13.28 55.03 -18.43
C GLU A 372 -13.58 54.72 -19.90
N ILE A 373 -14.68 54.01 -20.19
CA ILE A 373 -15.18 53.82 -21.56
C ILE A 373 -16.12 54.97 -21.91
N LYS A 374 -15.63 55.96 -22.67
CA LYS A 374 -16.46 57.09 -23.15
C LYS A 374 -17.34 56.67 -24.33
N ARG A 375 -18.63 56.39 -24.06
CA ARG A 375 -19.64 56.19 -25.10
C ARG A 375 -19.90 57.48 -25.87
N SER A 376 -19.48 57.55 -27.14
CA SER A 376 -20.00 58.53 -28.10
C SER A 376 -20.58 57.81 -29.32
N TYR A 377 -21.81 58.15 -29.70
CA TYR A 377 -22.54 57.50 -30.79
C TYR A 377 -22.19 58.13 -32.16
N ARG A 378 -20.90 58.15 -32.52
CA ARG A 378 -20.45 58.55 -33.86
C ARG A 378 -19.43 57.57 -34.41
N THR A 379 -19.74 57.04 -35.58
CA THR A 379 -18.93 56.09 -36.33
C THR A 379 -17.60 56.74 -36.77
N PHE A 380 -16.50 56.35 -36.13
CA PHE A 380 -15.16 56.67 -36.62
C PHE A 380 -14.51 55.41 -37.17
N ASN A 381 -14.06 55.50 -38.42
CA ASN A 381 -13.17 54.49 -39.01
C ASN A 381 -11.82 54.49 -38.28
N SER A 382 -11.21 53.31 -38.18
CA SER A 382 -9.85 53.04 -37.67
C SER A 382 -9.55 53.44 -36.22
N ILE A 383 -9.73 52.49 -35.29
CA ILE A 383 -8.95 52.43 -34.04
C ILE A 383 -7.68 51.61 -34.33
N TYR A 384 -6.51 52.22 -34.18
CA TYR A 384 -5.23 51.50 -34.29
C TYR A 384 -4.87 50.82 -32.97
N ILE A 385 -5.16 49.51 -32.88
CA ILE A 385 -4.71 48.69 -31.75
C ILE A 385 -3.28 48.20 -32.04
N GLN A 386 -2.29 48.72 -31.33
CA GLN A 386 -0.91 48.25 -31.45
C GLN A 386 -0.71 46.93 -30.70
N LEU A 387 -0.92 45.82 -31.41
CA LEU A 387 -0.65 44.47 -30.91
C LEU A 387 0.86 44.28 -30.68
N ARG A 388 1.24 43.82 -29.48
CA ARG A 388 2.58 43.26 -29.20
C ARG A 388 2.43 41.75 -28.94
N PRO A 389 3.09 40.87 -29.72
CA PRO A 389 3.03 39.44 -29.46
C PRO A 389 3.85 39.08 -28.22
N HIS A 390 3.28 38.26 -27.34
CA HIS A 390 4.01 37.62 -26.24
C HIS A 390 4.05 36.10 -26.44
N LYS A 391 5.24 35.63 -26.84
CA LYS A 391 5.75 34.24 -26.86
C LYS A 391 4.83 33.15 -27.41
N PHE A 392 5.17 32.68 -28.61
CA PHE A 392 4.69 31.40 -29.15
C PHE A 392 5.40 30.20 -28.48
N TYR A 393 4.65 29.15 -28.19
CA TYR A 393 5.19 27.81 -27.92
C TYR A 393 4.56 26.82 -28.89
N VAL A 394 5.38 26.15 -29.69
CA VAL A 394 4.95 25.13 -30.66
C VAL A 394 5.37 23.75 -30.17
N HIS A 395 4.40 22.91 -29.81
CA HIS A 395 4.64 21.49 -29.55
C HIS A 395 4.38 20.66 -30.82
N LEU A 396 5.43 20.41 -31.59
CA LEU A 396 5.42 19.41 -32.65
C LEU A 396 5.42 18.00 -32.04
N ARG A 397 4.49 17.14 -32.47
CA ARG A 397 4.49 15.71 -32.16
C ARG A 397 4.31 14.92 -33.44
N ILE A 398 5.32 14.15 -33.84
CA ILE A 398 5.32 13.45 -35.14
C ILE A 398 4.36 12.23 -35.09
N LEU A 399 3.21 12.34 -35.76
CA LEU A 399 2.28 11.23 -36.08
C LEU A 399 2.61 10.55 -37.43
N ASN A 400 1.78 9.56 -37.80
CA ASN A 400 1.95 8.55 -38.87
C ASN A 400 0.58 8.15 -39.52
N ASN A 401 0.46 7.59 -40.74
CA ASN A 401 0.74 8.11 -42.11
C ASN A 401 -0.22 7.43 -43.10
N MET A 402 -0.51 8.13 -44.20
CA MET A 402 -1.31 7.66 -45.32
C MET A 402 -0.86 8.51 -46.56
N ASN A 403 -0.61 8.04 -47.79
CA ASN A 403 -1.02 6.84 -48.53
C ASN A 403 -0.13 6.53 -49.78
N LEU A 404 0.30 5.26 -49.98
CA LEU A 404 0.33 4.56 -51.28
C LEU A 404 0.27 3.03 -51.15
#